data_AF-A0A4Q2Z9V3-F1
#
_entry.id   AF-A0A4Q2Z9V3-F1
#
_cell.length_a   1.000
_cell.length_b   1.000
_cell.length_c   1.000
_cell.angle_alpha   90.00
_cell.angle_beta   90.00
_cell.angle_gamma   90.00
#
_symmetry.space_group_name_H-M   'P 1'
#
loop_
_entity.id
_entity.type
_entity.pdbx_description
1 polymer ?
#
loop_
_entity_poly.entity_id
_entity_poly.type
_entity_poly.pdbx_seq_one_letter_code
_entity_poly.pdbx_strand_id
1 'polypeptide(L)' 'YFADAETLDRLEGDGSVAFRYAGDVNGSARGIAGVINAGGNVLGMMPHPERRIEAAHGGTDGRRLFEGLLAAVA' A
#
# COMPACT_ATOMS: atom_id res chain seq x y z
N TYR A 1 -10.13 -15.63 7.23
CA TYR A 1 -10.96 -15.38 6.04
C TYR A 1 -10.04 -14.87 4.94
N PHE A 2 -10.23 -15.30 3.70
CA PHE A 2 -9.47 -14.84 2.54
C PHE A 2 -10.45 -14.29 1.50
N ALA A 3 -10.03 -13.25 0.76
CA ALA A 3 -10.78 -12.78 -0.39
C ALA A 3 -10.86 -13.88 -1.45
N ASP A 4 -12.03 -14.03 -2.06
CA ASP A 4 -12.22 -14.95 -3.19
C ASP A 4 -11.58 -14.41 -4.47
N ALA A 5 -11.54 -15.27 -5.50
CA ALA A 5 -10.94 -14.92 -6.78
C ALA A 5 -11.64 -13.72 -7.45
N GLU A 6 -12.97 -13.65 -7.38
CA GLU A 6 -13.75 -12.55 -7.95
C GLU A 6 -13.40 -11.21 -7.30
N THR A 7 -13.30 -11.16 -5.98
CA THR A 7 -12.90 -9.96 -5.25
C THR A 7 -11.47 -9.55 -5.62
N LEU A 8 -10.56 -10.52 -5.74
CA LEU A 8 -9.19 -10.24 -6.14
C LEU A 8 -9.10 -9.73 -7.59
N ASP A 9 -9.84 -10.33 -8.53
CA ASP A 9 -9.91 -9.88 -9.92
C ASP A 9 -10.48 -8.48 -10.03
N ARG A 10 -11.50 -8.17 -9.24
CA ARG A 10 -12.06 -6.82 -9.16
C ARG A 10 -11.04 -5.81 -8.63
N LEU A 11 -10.33 -6.11 -7.54
CA LEU A 11 -9.31 -5.21 -6.99
C LEU A 11 -8.20 -4.90 -8.01
N GLU A 12 -7.81 -5.90 -8.80
CA GLU A 12 -6.83 -5.74 -9.89
C GLU A 12 -7.40 -4.91 -11.05
N GLY A 13 -8.59 -5.26 -11.53
CA GLY A 13 -9.25 -4.61 -12.65
C GLY A 13 -9.62 -3.15 -12.39
N ASP A 14 -10.02 -2.84 -11.15
CA ASP A 14 -10.38 -1.49 -10.70
C ASP A 14 -9.14 -0.61 -10.45
N GLY A 15 -7.92 -1.15 -10.59
CA GLY A 15 -6.69 -0.43 -10.24
C GLY A 15 -6.57 -0.11 -8.75
N SER A 16 -7.28 -0.86 -7.89
CA SER A 16 -7.32 -0.62 -6.45
C SER A 16 -6.06 -1.11 -5.72
N VAL A 17 -5.17 -1.86 -6.39
CA VAL A 17 -3.91 -2.35 -5.79
C VAL A 17 -2.85 -1.26 -5.83
N ALA A 18 -2.54 -0.66 -4.67
CA ALA A 18 -1.55 0.40 -4.55
C ALA A 18 -0.12 -0.14 -4.37
N PHE A 19 0.04 -1.23 -3.63
CA PHE A 19 1.35 -1.80 -3.32
C PHE A 19 1.36 -3.31 -3.42
N ARG A 20 2.52 -3.85 -3.82
CA ARG A 20 2.83 -5.28 -3.74
C ARG A 20 4.12 -5.52 -3.00
N TYR A 21 4.17 -6.64 -2.29
CA TYR A 21 5.44 -7.20 -1.85
C TYR A 21 6.23 -7.72 -3.04
N ALA A 22 7.54 -7.51 -3.02
CA ALA A 22 8.45 -8.04 -4.04
C ALA A 22 8.70 -9.55 -3.89
N GLY A 23 8.27 -10.16 -2.78
CA GLY A 23 8.38 -11.59 -2.51
C GLY A 23 7.29 -12.07 -1.56
N ASP A 24 7.37 -13.32 -1.13
CA ASP A 24 6.42 -13.88 -0.17
C ASP A 24 6.79 -13.44 1.26
N VAL A 25 6.04 -12.46 1.77
CA VAL A 25 6.30 -11.85 3.09
C VAL A 25 5.36 -12.42 4.16
N ASN A 26 4.10 -12.62 3.82
CA ASN A 26 3.05 -12.98 4.76
C ASN A 26 1.93 -13.82 4.14
N GLY A 27 2.16 -14.41 2.96
CA GLY A 27 1.14 -15.18 2.26
C GLY A 27 -0.05 -14.37 1.71
N SER A 28 0.06 -13.04 1.62
CA SER A 28 -1.00 -12.22 1.01
C SER A 28 -1.25 -12.65 -0.42
N ALA A 29 -2.53 -12.87 -0.75
CA ALA A 29 -2.94 -13.24 -2.10
C ALA A 29 -2.43 -12.22 -3.12
N ARG A 30 -1.84 -12.71 -4.22
CA ARG A 30 -1.24 -11.91 -5.30
C ARG A 30 -0.17 -10.90 -4.83
N GLY A 31 0.40 -11.14 -3.64
CA GLY A 31 1.38 -10.24 -3.02
C GLY A 31 0.84 -8.86 -2.66
N ILE A 32 -0.48 -8.67 -2.58
CA ILE A 32 -1.09 -7.35 -2.32
C ILE A 32 -0.72 -6.88 -0.92
N ALA A 33 -0.07 -5.72 -0.82
CA ALA A 33 0.40 -5.13 0.43
C ALA A 33 -0.39 -3.87 0.85
N GLY A 34 -1.14 -3.28 -0.08
CA GLY A 34 -2.03 -2.16 0.19
C GLY A 34 -3.02 -1.93 -0.94
N VAL A 35 -4.19 -1.41 -0.57
CA VAL A 35 -5.32 -1.14 -1.48
C VAL A 35 -5.84 0.27 -1.26
N ILE A 36 -6.33 0.89 -2.33
CA ILE A 36 -7.01 2.18 -2.31
C ILE A 36 -8.50 1.99 -2.56
N ASN A 37 -9.34 2.83 -1.96
CA ASN A 37 -10.77 2.81 -2.25
C ASN A 37 -11.07 3.39 -3.65
N ALA A 38 -12.29 3.15 -4.15
CA ALA A 38 -12.72 3.66 -5.45
C ALA A 38 -12.67 5.20 -5.55
N GLY A 39 -12.81 5.91 -4.43
CA GLY A 39 -12.69 7.37 -4.36
C GLY A 39 -11.25 7.89 -4.43
N GLY A 40 -10.24 7.02 -4.41
CA GLY A 40 -8.83 7.41 -4.48
C GLY A 40 -8.30 8.19 -3.27
N ASN A 41 -9.06 8.25 -2.17
CA ASN A 41 -8.77 9.10 -1.02
C ASN A 41 -8.57 8.34 0.30
N VAL A 42 -8.77 7.02 0.30
CA VAL A 42 -8.49 6.15 1.44
C VAL A 42 -7.56 5.04 1.00
N LEU A 43 -6.35 5.02 1.58
CA LEU A 43 -5.33 4.00 1.40
C LEU A 43 -5.23 3.14 2.65
N GLY A 44 -5.44 1.83 2.52
CA GLY A 44 -5.15 0.84 3.55
C GLY A 44 -3.91 0.04 3.18
N MET A 45 -2.96 -0.14 4.08
CA MET A 45 -1.75 -0.91 3.81
C MET A 45 -1.17 -1.58 5.05
N MET A 46 -0.45 -2.68 4.84
CA MET A 46 0.25 -3.43 5.89
C MET A 46 1.69 -2.97 6.17
N PRO A 47 2.49 -2.54 5.18
CA PRO A 47 3.80 -1.96 5.48
C PRO A 47 3.68 -0.71 6.34
N HIS A 48 4.72 -0.44 7.14
CA HIS A 48 4.80 0.70 8.06
C HIS A 48 5.75 1.79 7.52
N PRO A 49 5.32 2.62 6.54
CA PRO A 49 6.16 3.68 5.97
C PRO A 49 6.57 4.72 7.00
N GLU A 50 5.77 4.93 8.05
CA GLU A 50 6.06 5.84 9.16
C GLU A 50 7.32 5.43 9.94
N ARG A 51 7.65 4.14 9.95
CA ARG A 51 8.89 3.64 10.59
C ARG A 51 10.13 3.79 9.71
N ARG A 52 10.00 4.33 8.50
CA ARG A 52 11.10 4.50 7.52
C ARG A 52 11.17 5.93 7.00
N ILE A 53 10.98 6.92 7.88
CA ILE A 53 11.03 8.35 7.52
C ILE A 53 12.34 9.05 7.92
N GLU A 54 13.19 8.39 8.71
CA GLU A 54 14.42 8.95 9.27
C GLU A 54 15.54 7.92 9.30
N ALA A 55 16.78 8.37 9.08
CA ALA A 55 17.96 7.50 9.09
C ALA A 55 18.12 6.72 10.41
N ALA A 56 17.72 7.31 11.55
CA ALA A 56 17.73 6.64 12.85
C ALA A 56 16.84 5.39 12.90
N HIS A 57 15.81 5.33 12.07
CA HIS A 57 14.90 4.18 11.91
C HIS A 57 15.32 3.26 10.73
N GLY A 58 16.56 3.40 10.28
CA GLY A 58 17.20 2.54 9.27
C GLY A 58 16.81 2.83 7.83
N GLY A 59 16.26 4.01 7.52
CA GLY A 59 15.97 4.43 6.14
C GLY A 59 14.99 5.60 6.05
N THR A 60 14.91 6.21 4.88
CA THR A 60 14.02 7.38 4.61
C THR A 60 13.00 7.12 3.49
N ASP A 61 12.93 5.89 2.98
CA ASP A 61 12.11 5.54 1.82
C ASP A 61 10.60 5.81 2.04
N GLY A 62 10.12 5.66 3.28
CA GLY A 62 8.73 5.91 3.64
C GLY A 62 8.36 7.40 3.68
N ARG A 63 9.34 8.30 3.76
CA ARG A 63 9.11 9.76 3.86
C ARG A 63 8.35 10.31 2.65
N ARG A 64 8.67 9.80 1.46
CA ARG A 64 8.08 10.26 0.19
C ARG A 64 6.56 10.13 0.16
N LEU A 65 6.00 9.13 0.82
CA LEU A 65 4.55 8.95 0.90
C LEU A 65 3.88 10.15 1.58
N PHE A 66 4.45 10.62 2.69
CA PHE A 66 3.91 11.74 3.47
C PHE A 66 4.19 13.08 2.80
N GLU A 67 5.37 13.24 2.18
CA GLU A 67 5.67 14.44 1.37
C GLU A 67 4.69 14.58 0.20
N GLY A 68 4.37 13.47 -0.48
CA GLY A 68 3.36 13.45 -1.54
C GLY A 68 1.98 13.83 -1.04
N LEU A 69 1.57 13.34 0.14
CA LEU A 69 0.30 13.71 0.76
C LEU A 69 0.25 15.21 1.08
N LEU A 70 1.31 15.76 1.68
CA LEU A 70 1.41 17.19 1.99
C LEU A 70 1.32 18.05 0.72
N ALA A 71 2.00 17.64 -0.36
CA ALA A 71 1.96 18.33 -1.64
C ALA A 71 0.56 18.28 -2.30
N ALA A 72 -0.23 17.24 -2.05
CA ALA A 72 -1.57 17.08 -2.62
C ALA A 72 -2.65 17.93 -1.92
N VAL A 73 -2.38 18.41 -0.70
CA VAL A 73 -3.32 19.23 0.08
C VAL A 73 -2.92 20.71 0.18
N ALA A 74 -1.72 21.06 -0.31
CA ALA A 74 -1.21 22.43 -0.39
C ALA A 74 -1.71 23.14 -1.65
#